data_AF-A0A3D1AL92-F1
#
_entry.id   AF-A0A3D1AL92-F1
#
_cell.length_a   1.000
_cell.length_b   1.000
_cell.length_c   1.000
_cell.angle_alpha   90.00
_cell.angle_beta   90.00
_cell.angle_gamma   90.00
#
_symmetry.space_group_name_H-M   'P 1'
#
loop_
_entity.id
_entity.type
_entity.pdbx_description
1 polymer ?
#
loop_
_entity_poly.entity_id
_entity_poly.type
_entity_poly.pdbx_seq_one_letter_code
_entity_poly.pdbx_strand_id
1 'polypeptide(L)'
;MTLLRNYPAAPHLLCHRPAHVQKHTSQTSFAHLWHCWIVTFRGFRHFSALSWIVTLLLKRQLRGFSFLLLFLAFFGGGVQSALAQNATIEELIVTNSSTDLLLFLTVNNAFTKQMEEGIKNGIPVTFSFSVKLERKRMWTNQELVSLKFEHALSYDTLKEEYSVIRSEMPGQIFRTKSLNEAKKTMAQINGFTLSPLKALIPEAGYLLRVKAKLAEKTLPLYFHYVIPFWSLWDFETEWYTVEFRY
;
A
#
# COMPACT_ATOMS: atom_id res chain seq x y z
N MET A 1 -50.39 7.87 -39.55
CA MET A 1 -50.65 8.32 -38.17
C MET A 1 -49.44 7.99 -37.32
N THR A 2 -48.45 8.88 -37.28
CA THR A 2 -48.24 9.98 -36.32
C THR A 2 -47.37 9.52 -35.16
N LEU A 3 -46.12 9.99 -35.27
CA LEU A 3 -45.01 9.93 -34.34
C LEU A 3 -45.26 10.73 -33.05
N LEU A 4 -44.28 10.59 -32.14
CA LEU A 4 -43.78 11.53 -31.14
C LEU A 4 -44.17 11.26 -29.68
N ARG A 5 -43.27 10.55 -28.99
CA ARG A 5 -43.13 10.57 -27.53
C ARG A 5 -42.12 11.67 -27.17
N ASN A 6 -42.64 12.82 -26.74
CA ASN A 6 -41.86 13.97 -26.28
C ASN A 6 -41.22 13.69 -24.91
N TYR A 7 -39.91 13.86 -24.81
CA TYR A 7 -39.17 13.98 -23.55
C TYR A 7 -38.80 15.46 -23.34
N PRO A 8 -38.99 16.04 -22.14
CA PRO A 8 -38.59 17.42 -21.86
C PRO A 8 -37.08 17.52 -21.57
N ALA A 9 -36.49 18.58 -22.12
CA ALA A 9 -35.08 18.95 -22.03
C ALA A 9 -34.67 19.40 -20.62
N ALA A 10 -33.47 18.97 -20.20
CA ALA A 10 -32.79 19.46 -19.01
C ALA A 10 -32.06 20.79 -19.29
N PRO A 11 -32.01 21.73 -18.32
CA PRO A 11 -31.43 23.06 -18.54
C PRO A 11 -29.90 23.08 -18.45
N HIS A 12 -29.31 23.88 -19.34
CA HIS A 12 -27.90 24.25 -19.36
C HIS A 12 -27.49 24.97 -18.06
N LEU A 13 -26.55 24.37 -17.31
CA LEU A 13 -25.89 25.04 -16.21
C LEU A 13 -24.62 25.75 -16.70
N LEU A 14 -24.62 27.06 -16.48
CA LEU A 14 -23.58 28.02 -16.76
C LEU A 14 -22.31 27.76 -15.95
N CYS A 15 -21.19 27.83 -16.65
CA CYS A 15 -19.84 27.72 -16.14
C CYS A 15 -19.46 29.03 -15.41
N HIS A 16 -19.45 29.03 -14.07
CA HIS A 16 -18.89 30.12 -13.27
C HIS A 16 -17.50 29.73 -12.73
N ARG A 17 -16.47 30.46 -13.17
CA ARG A 17 -15.12 30.45 -12.58
C ARG A 17 -15.19 30.96 -11.13
N PRO A 18 -14.52 30.31 -10.16
CA PRO A 18 -14.13 30.97 -8.92
C PRO A 18 -12.78 31.67 -9.07
N ALA A 19 -12.72 32.81 -8.40
CA ALA A 19 -11.66 33.78 -8.38
C ALA A 19 -10.38 33.32 -7.64
N HIS A 20 -9.33 34.09 -7.90
CA HIS A 20 -7.99 34.04 -7.33
C HIS A 20 -7.96 33.81 -5.81
N VAL A 21 -7.17 32.80 -5.44
CA VAL A 21 -6.64 32.56 -4.10
C VAL A 21 -5.50 33.56 -3.85
N GLN A 22 -5.67 34.47 -2.89
CA GLN A 22 -4.58 35.24 -2.28
C GLN A 22 -4.19 34.55 -0.97
N LYS A 23 -3.00 33.94 -0.95
CA LYS A 23 -2.34 33.45 0.27
C LYS A 23 -1.58 34.62 0.89
N HIS A 24 -2.02 35.10 2.04
CA HIS A 24 -1.21 35.93 2.93
C HIS A 24 -0.28 35.03 3.74
N THR A 25 1.01 35.05 3.39
CA THR A 25 2.08 34.45 4.18
C THR A 25 2.62 35.49 5.17
N SER A 26 2.65 35.09 6.44
CA SER A 26 3.34 35.74 7.55
C SER A 26 4.87 35.63 7.42
N GLN A 27 5.61 36.72 7.66
CA GLN A 27 6.92 36.76 8.36
C GLN A 27 7.49 38.18 8.28
N THR A 28 7.33 38.99 9.33
CA THR A 28 8.36 39.30 10.33
C THR A 28 9.70 39.77 9.74
N SER A 29 9.91 41.08 9.73
CA SER A 29 11.24 41.70 9.77
C SER A 29 11.17 42.86 10.78
N PHE A 30 11.44 42.54 12.05
CA PHE A 30 11.60 43.49 13.14
C PHE A 30 13.10 43.64 13.39
N ALA A 31 13.74 44.52 12.61
CA ALA A 31 15.16 44.82 12.74
C ALA A 31 15.39 46.32 12.63
N HIS A 32 14.69 47.12 13.44
CA HIS A 32 15.02 48.53 13.67
C HIS A 32 14.28 48.95 14.94
N LEU A 33 14.99 49.03 16.08
CA LEU A 33 14.67 49.83 17.29
C LEU A 33 15.56 49.37 18.46
N TRP A 34 16.88 49.51 18.31
CA TRP A 34 17.84 49.40 19.43
C TRP A 34 18.89 50.49 19.28
N HIS A 35 18.47 51.75 19.37
CA HIS A 35 19.38 52.89 19.48
C HIS A 35 18.63 54.07 20.12
N CYS A 36 18.38 54.01 21.44
CA CYS A 36 18.25 55.20 22.27
C CYS A 36 18.11 54.80 23.75
N TRP A 37 18.66 55.62 24.64
CA TRP A 37 18.69 55.52 26.12
C TRP A 37 19.91 54.85 26.76
N ILE A 38 21.10 55.44 26.56
CA ILE A 38 22.17 55.41 27.57
C ILE A 38 22.77 56.82 27.68
N VAL A 39 22.09 57.74 28.38
CA VAL A 39 22.74 58.84 29.12
C VAL A 39 21.78 59.26 30.23
N THR A 40 22.11 58.90 31.47
CA THR A 40 21.80 59.56 32.76
C THR A 40 21.62 58.51 33.85
N PHE A 41 22.69 58.22 34.59
CA PHE A 41 22.71 58.41 36.05
C PHE A 41 24.04 57.90 36.58
N ARG A 42 24.82 58.85 37.07
CA ARG A 42 26.07 58.67 37.77
C ARG A 42 25.72 58.60 39.25
N GLY A 43 26.12 57.51 39.91
CA GLY A 43 26.21 57.46 41.37
C GLY A 43 25.24 56.50 42.03
N PHE A 44 25.71 55.28 42.30
CA PHE A 44 25.54 54.65 43.61
C PHE A 44 26.62 53.59 43.80
N ARG A 45 27.49 53.82 44.78
CA ARG A 45 28.41 52.81 45.33
C ARG A 45 27.57 51.81 46.14
N HIS A 46 28.12 50.60 46.32
CA HIS A 46 27.54 49.44 47.01
C HIS A 46 26.54 48.60 46.19
N PHE A 47 27.03 47.50 45.59
CA PHE A 47 26.49 46.13 45.76
C PHE A 47 27.24 45.16 44.81
N SER A 48 28.49 44.83 45.13
CA SER A 48 29.33 43.92 44.32
C SER A 48 29.57 42.57 45.00
N ALA A 49 28.51 41.90 45.47
CA ALA A 49 28.65 40.55 46.05
C ALA A 49 27.49 39.60 45.75
N LEU A 50 26.31 40.08 45.35
CA LEU A 50 25.15 39.21 45.09
C LEU A 50 24.90 38.89 43.61
N SER A 51 25.62 39.54 42.68
CA SER A 51 25.47 39.26 41.24
C SER A 51 26.14 37.94 40.83
N TRP A 52 27.28 37.58 41.44
CA TRP A 52 28.04 36.39 41.05
C TRP A 52 27.39 35.06 41.48
N ILE A 53 26.63 35.04 42.58
CA ILE A 53 26.05 33.81 43.14
C ILE A 53 24.85 33.34 42.30
N VAL A 54 24.05 34.27 41.75
CA VAL A 54 22.90 33.94 40.89
C VAL A 54 23.37 33.42 39.52
N THR A 55 24.46 33.95 38.96
CA THR A 55 25.02 33.44 37.70
C THR A 55 25.71 32.08 37.84
N LEU A 56 26.29 31.79 39.02
CA LEU A 56 26.96 30.51 39.28
C LEU A 56 25.95 29.35 39.49
N LEU A 57 24.75 29.64 40.00
CA LEU A 57 23.71 28.64 40.25
C LEU A 57 22.88 28.30 39.00
N LEU A 58 22.73 29.20 38.02
CA LEU A 58 22.06 28.88 36.75
C LEU A 58 22.91 27.99 35.82
N LYS A 59 24.24 28.16 35.84
CA LYS A 59 25.17 27.38 34.99
C LYS A 59 25.42 25.95 35.46
N ARG A 60 25.00 25.59 36.68
CA ARG A 60 25.24 24.26 37.28
C ARG A 60 24.15 23.23 36.96
N GLN A 61 23.00 23.66 36.44
CA GLN A 61 21.90 22.76 36.03
C GLN A 61 21.87 22.47 34.52
N LEU A 62 22.58 23.25 33.70
CA LEU A 62 22.62 23.07 32.23
C LEU A 62 23.62 22.02 31.74
N ARG A 63 24.64 21.67 32.55
CA ARG A 63 25.65 20.66 32.16
C ARG A 63 25.11 19.23 32.21
N GLY A 64 24.27 18.90 33.19
CA GLY A 64 23.65 17.58 33.30
C GLY A 64 22.63 17.31 32.19
N PHE A 65 21.87 18.35 31.80
CA PHE A 65 20.89 18.26 30.71
C PHE A 65 21.56 18.04 29.35
N SER A 66 22.75 18.62 29.13
CA SER A 66 23.52 18.42 27.90
C SER A 66 24.04 16.99 27.75
N PHE A 67 24.45 16.34 28.85
CA PHE A 67 24.86 14.93 28.82
C PHE A 67 23.65 13.99 28.64
N LEU A 68 22.49 14.31 29.23
CA LEU A 68 21.26 13.53 29.05
C LEU A 68 20.73 13.60 27.61
N LEU A 69 20.78 14.78 26.98
CA LEU A 69 20.43 14.95 25.56
C LEU A 69 21.42 14.24 24.62
N LEU A 70 22.71 14.25 24.93
CA LEU A 70 23.71 13.50 24.17
C LEU A 70 23.53 11.98 24.34
N PHE A 71 23.16 11.52 25.54
CA PHE A 71 22.91 10.11 25.82
C PHE A 71 21.63 9.62 25.13
N LEU A 72 20.57 10.43 25.09
CA LEU A 72 19.37 10.12 24.31
C LEU A 72 19.63 10.11 22.79
N ALA A 73 20.50 10.99 22.29
CA ALA A 73 20.88 11.01 20.88
C ALA A 73 21.79 9.82 20.50
N PHE A 74 22.65 9.37 21.42
CA PHE A 74 23.58 8.25 21.20
C PHE A 74 22.91 6.88 21.38
N PHE A 75 21.90 6.77 22.25
CA PHE A 75 21.08 5.55 22.43
C PHE A 75 19.79 5.52 21.59
N GLY A 76 19.35 6.66 21.04
CA GLY A 76 18.14 6.75 20.21
C GLY A 76 18.34 6.40 18.73
N GLY A 77 19.59 6.18 18.29
CA GLY A 77 19.95 5.91 16.90
C GLY A 77 19.76 4.45 16.50
N GLY A 78 18.51 3.98 16.48
CA GLY A 78 18.22 2.60 16.12
C GLY A 78 16.78 2.37 15.67
N VAL A 79 16.17 3.33 14.98
CA VAL A 79 14.97 3.03 14.18
C VAL A 79 15.46 2.19 13.00
N GLN A 80 15.52 0.87 13.18
CA GLN A 80 15.62 -0.05 12.07
C GLN A 80 14.39 0.22 11.21
N SER A 81 14.58 0.92 10.09
CA SER A 81 13.59 0.96 9.04
C SER A 81 13.37 -0.49 8.64
N ALA A 82 12.25 -1.07 9.07
CA ALA A 82 11.80 -2.33 8.53
C ALA A 82 11.71 -2.12 7.02
N LEU A 83 12.60 -2.77 6.25
CA LEU A 83 12.50 -2.80 4.81
C LEU A 83 11.12 -3.38 4.50
N ALA A 84 10.19 -2.52 4.10
CA ALA A 84 8.91 -2.93 3.57
C ALA A 84 9.21 -3.73 2.29
N GLN A 85 9.23 -5.05 2.41
CA GLN A 85 9.36 -5.93 1.27
C GLN A 85 8.04 -5.84 0.52
N ASN A 86 8.04 -5.10 -0.59
CA ASN A 86 6.88 -4.99 -1.46
C ASN A 86 6.70 -6.33 -2.19
N ALA A 87 5.45 -6.78 -2.30
CA ALA A 87 5.12 -7.95 -3.08
C ALA A 87 5.40 -7.71 -4.57
N THR A 88 5.93 -8.72 -5.25
CA THR A 88 6.31 -8.66 -6.66
C THR A 88 5.85 -9.92 -7.39
N ILE A 89 5.52 -9.79 -8.67
CA ILE A 89 5.28 -10.93 -9.57
C ILE A 89 6.62 -11.23 -10.25
N GLU A 90 7.15 -12.44 -10.08
CA GLU A 90 8.45 -12.83 -10.66
C GLU A 90 8.32 -13.81 -11.82
N GLU A 91 7.60 -14.91 -11.64
CA GLU A 91 7.56 -16.01 -12.61
C GLU A 91 6.33 -15.94 -13.54
N LEU A 92 6.04 -14.78 -14.14
CA LEU A 92 4.92 -14.66 -15.08
C LEU A 92 5.24 -15.34 -16.41
N ILE A 93 4.69 -16.53 -16.63
CA ILE A 93 4.88 -17.33 -17.84
C ILE A 93 3.53 -17.55 -18.53
N VAL A 94 3.53 -17.35 -19.83
CA VAL A 94 2.41 -17.66 -20.72
C VAL A 94 2.84 -18.76 -21.68
N THR A 95 2.07 -19.83 -21.76
CA THR A 95 2.37 -20.97 -22.63
C THR A 95 1.10 -21.54 -23.24
N ASN A 96 1.25 -22.41 -24.22
CA ASN A 96 0.14 -23.03 -24.94
C ASN A 96 0.02 -24.51 -24.52
N SER A 97 -1.22 -24.96 -24.31
CA SER A 97 -1.56 -26.38 -24.37
C SER A 97 -1.86 -26.78 -25.82
N SER A 98 -2.51 -27.94 -26.03
CA SER A 98 -3.06 -28.32 -27.33
C SER A 98 -4.19 -27.40 -27.82
N THR A 99 -4.90 -26.75 -26.89
CA THR A 99 -6.16 -26.05 -27.18
C THR A 99 -6.27 -24.67 -26.56
N ASP A 100 -5.50 -24.38 -25.52
CA ASP A 100 -5.71 -23.23 -24.65
C ASP A 100 -4.40 -22.50 -24.32
N LEU A 101 -4.52 -21.20 -24.09
CA LEU A 101 -3.48 -20.36 -23.52
C LEU A 101 -3.49 -20.50 -22.00
N LEU A 102 -2.35 -20.85 -21.41
CA LEU A 102 -2.17 -21.12 -19.99
C LEU A 102 -1.31 -20.05 -19.32
N LEU A 103 -1.72 -19.66 -18.11
CA LEU A 103 -1.03 -18.73 -17.23
C LEU A 103 -0.36 -19.47 -16.07
N PHE A 104 0.92 -19.15 -15.86
CA PHE A 104 1.66 -19.50 -14.65
C PHE A 104 2.21 -18.22 -14.02
N LEU A 105 2.11 -18.09 -12.70
CA LEU A 105 2.76 -17.01 -11.97
C LEU A 105 3.06 -17.40 -10.52
N THR A 106 4.09 -16.76 -9.98
CA THR A 106 4.44 -16.80 -8.56
C THR A 106 4.53 -15.37 -8.03
N VAL A 107 3.87 -15.09 -6.90
CA VAL A 107 3.99 -13.83 -6.17
C VAL A 107 5.01 -13.98 -5.05
N ASN A 108 6.09 -13.20 -5.11
CA ASN A 108 7.10 -13.15 -4.07
C ASN A 108 6.79 -12.09 -3.01
N ASN A 109 7.32 -12.32 -1.81
CA ASN A 109 7.08 -11.48 -0.63
C ASN A 109 5.58 -11.26 -0.35
N ALA A 110 4.74 -12.26 -0.69
CA ALA A 110 3.29 -12.14 -0.60
C ALA A 110 2.74 -12.14 0.84
N PHE A 111 3.57 -12.52 1.82
CA PHE A 111 3.17 -12.66 3.21
C PHE A 111 4.08 -11.86 4.13
N THR A 112 3.49 -11.09 5.02
CA THR A 112 4.20 -10.43 6.13
C THR A 112 4.17 -11.33 7.37
N LYS A 113 5.12 -11.14 8.29
CA LYS A 113 5.13 -11.89 9.57
C LYS A 113 3.83 -11.73 10.35
N GLN A 114 3.25 -10.53 10.32
CA GLN A 114 1.99 -10.22 10.99
C GLN A 114 0.82 -10.96 10.35
N MET A 115 0.79 -11.08 9.02
CA MET A 115 -0.20 -11.87 8.31
C MET A 115 -0.10 -13.35 8.69
N GLU A 116 1.12 -13.89 8.77
CA GLU A 116 1.35 -15.28 9.21
C GLU A 116 0.87 -15.54 10.65
N GLU A 117 1.12 -14.61 11.57
CA GLU A 117 0.61 -14.66 12.94
C GLU A 117 -0.92 -14.60 12.96
N GLY A 118 -1.52 -13.71 12.16
CA GLY A 118 -2.97 -13.63 12.00
C GLY A 118 -3.58 -14.95 11.53
N ILE A 119 -3.00 -15.56 10.49
CA ILE A 119 -3.45 -16.85 9.98
C ILE A 119 -3.35 -17.94 11.06
N LYS A 120 -2.24 -18.02 11.80
CA LYS A 120 -2.08 -18.99 12.90
C LYS A 120 -3.11 -18.79 14.02
N ASN A 121 -3.57 -17.57 14.22
CA ASN A 121 -4.64 -17.23 15.16
C ASN A 121 -6.05 -17.42 14.58
N GLY A 122 -6.18 -18.02 13.39
CA GLY A 122 -7.46 -18.34 12.76
C GLY A 122 -8.07 -17.20 11.93
N ILE A 123 -7.32 -16.13 11.65
CA ILE A 123 -7.79 -15.04 10.79
C ILE A 123 -7.59 -15.45 9.32
N PRO A 124 -8.66 -15.60 8.51
CA PRO A 124 -8.51 -15.95 7.11
C PRO A 124 -7.90 -14.80 6.30
N VAL A 125 -7.22 -15.15 5.21
CA VAL A 125 -6.58 -14.21 4.28
C VAL A 125 -6.98 -14.54 2.85
N THR A 126 -7.30 -13.51 2.07
CA THR A 126 -7.72 -13.64 0.67
C THR A 126 -6.77 -12.87 -0.24
N PHE A 127 -6.30 -13.50 -1.32
CA PHE A 127 -5.54 -12.87 -2.39
C PHE A 127 -6.40 -12.81 -3.64
N SER A 128 -6.41 -11.65 -4.30
CA SER A 128 -7.22 -11.40 -5.48
C SER A 128 -6.33 -11.09 -6.66
N PHE A 129 -6.54 -11.81 -7.75
CA PHE A 129 -5.77 -11.67 -8.98
C PHE A 129 -6.63 -11.04 -10.06
N SER A 130 -6.13 -9.99 -10.69
CA SER A 130 -6.72 -9.36 -11.86
C SER A 130 -5.84 -9.62 -13.07
N VAL A 131 -6.42 -10.24 -14.10
CA VAL A 131 -5.71 -10.62 -15.33
C VAL A 131 -6.41 -10.02 -16.54
N LYS A 132 -5.64 -9.36 -17.42
CA LYS A 132 -6.12 -8.79 -18.67
C LYS A 132 -5.28 -9.32 -19.83
N LEU A 133 -5.94 -9.84 -20.85
CA LEU A 133 -5.30 -10.20 -22.13
C LEU A 133 -5.79 -9.22 -23.20
N GLU A 134 -4.85 -8.54 -23.84
CA GLU A 134 -5.12 -7.56 -24.87
C GLU A 134 -4.39 -7.95 -26.17
N ARG A 135 -5.03 -7.76 -27.33
CA ARG A 135 -4.36 -7.83 -28.63
C ARG A 135 -3.78 -6.47 -28.98
N LYS A 136 -2.49 -6.44 -29.32
CA LYS A 136 -1.78 -5.23 -29.76
C LYS A 136 -2.31 -4.78 -31.13
N ARG A 137 -2.63 -3.50 -31.26
CA ARG A 137 -3.03 -2.85 -32.51
C ARG A 137 -2.30 -1.52 -32.63
N MET A 138 -2.30 -0.93 -33.83
CA MET A 138 -1.53 0.30 -34.10
C MET A 138 -1.99 1.51 -33.27
N TRP A 139 -3.29 1.63 -32.98
CA TRP A 139 -3.85 2.79 -32.28
C TRP A 139 -4.29 2.49 -30.84
N THR A 140 -5.01 1.39 -30.62
CA THR A 140 -5.55 1.04 -29.30
C THR A 140 -5.67 -0.47 -29.21
N ASN A 141 -5.09 -1.03 -28.15
CA ASN A 141 -5.19 -2.45 -27.88
C ASN A 141 -6.65 -2.88 -27.73
N GLN A 142 -6.95 -4.09 -28.16
CA GLN A 142 -8.26 -4.69 -27.97
C GLN A 142 -8.21 -5.62 -26.77
N GLU A 143 -8.93 -5.31 -25.70
CA GLU A 143 -9.14 -6.27 -24.59
C GLU A 143 -9.91 -7.48 -25.12
N LEU A 144 -9.35 -8.67 -24.92
CA LEU A 144 -9.97 -9.95 -25.28
C LEU A 144 -10.54 -10.66 -24.07
N VAL A 145 -9.83 -10.57 -22.93
CA VAL A 145 -10.17 -11.25 -21.69
C VAL A 145 -9.87 -10.33 -20.51
N SER A 146 -10.77 -10.28 -19.55
CA SER A 146 -10.63 -9.56 -18.28
C SER A 146 -11.21 -10.42 -17.17
N LEU A 147 -10.34 -11.00 -16.35
CA LEU A 147 -10.68 -12.00 -15.36
C LEU A 147 -10.26 -11.53 -13.97
N LYS A 148 -11.07 -11.92 -12.99
CA LYS A 148 -10.76 -11.78 -11.58
C LYS A 148 -11.07 -13.09 -10.86
N PHE A 149 -10.14 -13.54 -10.04
CA PHE A 149 -10.29 -14.74 -9.23
C PHE A 149 -9.50 -14.58 -7.93
N GLU A 150 -9.92 -15.33 -6.93
CA GLU A 150 -9.43 -15.24 -5.57
C GLU A 150 -8.90 -16.59 -5.07
N HIS A 151 -7.84 -16.52 -4.27
CA HIS A 151 -7.42 -17.60 -3.40
C HIS A 151 -7.76 -17.19 -1.95
N ALA A 152 -8.20 -18.14 -1.12
CA ALA A 152 -8.51 -17.92 0.29
C ALA A 152 -7.80 -18.96 1.16
N LEU A 153 -7.04 -18.50 2.16
CA LEU A 153 -6.32 -19.31 3.14
C LEU A 153 -6.98 -19.15 4.50
N SER A 154 -7.29 -20.26 5.16
CA SER A 154 -7.75 -20.29 6.54
C SER A 154 -7.05 -21.39 7.34
N TYR A 155 -7.03 -21.25 8.67
CA TYR A 155 -6.47 -22.24 9.59
C TYR A 155 -7.56 -22.74 10.54
N ASP A 156 -7.77 -24.05 10.59
CA ASP A 156 -8.65 -24.72 11.54
C ASP A 156 -7.83 -25.09 12.79
N THR A 157 -8.07 -24.39 13.90
CA THR A 157 -7.34 -24.58 15.16
C THR A 157 -7.71 -25.90 15.86
N LEU A 158 -8.87 -26.48 15.58
CA LEU A 158 -9.28 -27.77 16.15
C LEU A 158 -8.63 -28.93 15.42
N LYS A 159 -8.47 -28.81 14.10
CA LYS A 159 -7.83 -29.83 13.26
C LYS A 159 -6.33 -29.62 13.07
N GLU A 160 -5.82 -28.46 13.47
CA GLU A 160 -4.45 -28.00 13.25
C GLU A 160 -4.04 -28.08 11.76
N GLU A 161 -4.92 -27.60 10.89
CA GLU A 161 -4.76 -27.73 9.44
C GLU A 161 -5.08 -26.43 8.71
N TYR A 162 -4.25 -26.11 7.72
CA TYR A 162 -4.49 -25.04 6.77
C TYR A 162 -5.33 -25.52 5.60
N SER A 163 -6.28 -24.70 5.17
CA SER A 163 -7.04 -24.93 3.95
C SER A 163 -6.89 -23.77 2.99
N VAL A 164 -6.63 -24.10 1.72
CA VAL A 164 -6.56 -23.15 0.62
C VAL A 164 -7.66 -23.48 -0.38
N ILE A 165 -8.51 -22.49 -0.66
CA ILE A 165 -9.57 -22.54 -1.66
C ILE A 165 -9.17 -21.61 -2.79
N ARG A 166 -9.31 -22.07 -4.03
CA ARG A 166 -9.00 -21.28 -5.23
C ARG A 166 -10.22 -21.23 -6.13
N SER A 167 -10.73 -20.02 -6.38
CA SER A 167 -12.01 -19.83 -7.08
C SER A 167 -11.98 -20.30 -8.54
N GLU A 168 -10.80 -20.35 -9.16
CA GLU A 168 -10.60 -20.89 -10.51
C GLU A 168 -10.57 -22.42 -10.56
N MET A 169 -10.54 -23.10 -9.39
CA MET A 169 -10.63 -24.54 -9.26
C MET A 169 -11.78 -24.92 -8.31
N PRO A 170 -13.04 -24.69 -8.71
CA PRO A 170 -14.20 -24.90 -7.85
C PRO A 170 -14.28 -26.36 -7.38
N GLY A 171 -14.58 -26.54 -6.09
CA GLY A 171 -14.69 -27.87 -5.46
C GLY A 171 -13.36 -28.47 -5.01
N GLN A 172 -12.21 -27.87 -5.35
CA GLN A 172 -10.92 -28.30 -4.84
C GLN A 172 -10.55 -27.51 -3.57
N ILE A 173 -10.23 -28.23 -2.49
CA ILE A 173 -9.73 -27.66 -1.25
C ILE A 173 -8.38 -28.31 -0.98
N PHE A 174 -7.31 -27.53 -1.06
CA PHE A 174 -5.98 -27.98 -0.68
C PHE A 174 -5.84 -27.91 0.84
N ARG A 175 -5.39 -28.99 1.47
CA ARG A 175 -5.24 -29.12 2.92
C ARG A 175 -3.81 -29.52 3.27
N THR A 176 -3.24 -28.89 4.29
CA THR A 176 -1.89 -29.21 4.77
C THR A 176 -1.70 -28.76 6.21
N LYS A 177 -0.80 -29.43 6.94
CA LYS A 177 -0.35 -28.97 8.27
C LYS A 177 0.80 -27.95 8.18
N SER A 178 1.37 -27.76 6.99
CA SER A 178 2.51 -26.87 6.78
C SER A 178 2.07 -25.49 6.28
N LEU A 179 2.35 -24.46 7.08
CA LEU A 179 2.10 -23.07 6.67
C LEU A 179 2.87 -22.72 5.39
N ASN A 180 4.09 -23.23 5.22
CA ASN A 180 4.90 -22.95 4.03
C ASN A 180 4.27 -23.54 2.77
N GLU A 181 3.71 -24.75 2.83
CA GLU A 181 2.99 -25.33 1.70
C GLU A 181 1.71 -24.55 1.39
N ALA A 182 0.95 -24.17 2.42
CA ALA A 182 -0.25 -23.36 2.27
C ALA A 182 0.06 -22.01 1.61
N LYS A 183 1.12 -21.31 2.08
CA LYS A 183 1.60 -20.05 1.50
C LYS A 183 2.02 -20.21 0.04
N LYS A 184 2.76 -21.28 -0.27
CA LYS A 184 3.19 -21.58 -1.64
C LYS A 184 1.97 -21.79 -2.55
N THR A 185 1.02 -22.62 -2.14
CA THR A 185 -0.23 -22.85 -2.90
C THR A 185 -1.03 -21.57 -3.09
N MET A 186 -1.05 -20.70 -2.09
CA MET A 186 -1.75 -19.41 -2.13
C MET A 186 -1.09 -18.42 -3.11
N ALA A 187 0.24 -18.38 -3.17
CA ALA A 187 1.00 -17.42 -3.96
C ALA A 187 1.28 -17.85 -5.41
N GLN A 188 0.89 -19.08 -5.78
CA GLN A 188 1.15 -19.65 -7.10
C GLN A 188 -0.12 -19.90 -7.90
N ILE A 189 -0.07 -19.57 -9.18
CA ILE A 189 -1.03 -19.99 -10.19
C ILE A 189 -0.32 -20.94 -11.13
N ASN A 190 -0.87 -22.15 -11.27
CA ASN A 190 -0.26 -23.21 -12.05
C ASN A 190 -1.22 -23.67 -13.14
N GLY A 191 -1.08 -23.11 -14.34
CA GLY A 191 -1.81 -23.56 -15.53
C GLY A 191 -3.26 -23.08 -15.60
N PHE A 192 -3.51 -21.82 -15.22
CA PHE A 192 -4.84 -21.23 -15.35
C PHE A 192 -5.18 -20.97 -16.83
N THR A 193 -6.35 -21.46 -17.28
CA THR A 193 -6.81 -21.28 -18.66
C THR A 193 -7.29 -19.86 -18.90
N LEU A 194 -6.55 -19.09 -19.71
CA LEU A 194 -6.88 -17.71 -20.05
C LEU A 194 -7.89 -17.61 -21.19
N SER A 195 -7.66 -18.36 -22.27
CA SER A 195 -8.45 -18.27 -23.49
C SER A 195 -8.18 -19.49 -24.39
N PRO A 196 -9.18 -19.99 -25.13
CA PRO A 196 -8.93 -20.98 -26.17
C PRO A 196 -8.07 -20.38 -27.29
N LEU A 197 -7.08 -21.13 -27.76
CA LEU A 197 -6.17 -20.70 -28.83
C LEU A 197 -6.88 -20.34 -30.13
N LYS A 198 -8.05 -20.94 -30.39
CA LYS A 198 -8.90 -20.64 -31.54
C LYS A 198 -9.47 -19.20 -31.54
N ALA A 199 -9.51 -18.55 -30.38
CA ALA A 199 -9.92 -17.16 -30.26
C ALA A 199 -8.78 -16.17 -30.56
N LEU A 200 -7.54 -16.66 -30.67
CA LEU A 200 -6.37 -15.86 -31.00
C LEU A 200 -6.09 -15.93 -32.51
N ILE A 201 -5.52 -14.86 -33.05
CA ILE A 201 -5.08 -14.75 -34.44
C ILE A 201 -3.60 -15.12 -34.48
N PRO A 202 -3.19 -16.10 -35.31
CA PRO A 202 -1.79 -16.45 -35.46
C PRO A 202 -0.92 -15.28 -35.93
N GLU A 203 0.34 -15.28 -35.49
CA GLU A 203 1.35 -14.23 -35.70
C GLU A 203 1.00 -12.84 -35.17
N ALA A 204 -0.06 -12.71 -34.35
CA ALA A 204 -0.45 -11.42 -33.78
C ALA A 204 0.29 -11.14 -32.45
N GLY A 205 0.48 -9.87 -32.13
CA GLY A 205 1.06 -9.44 -30.85
C GLY A 205 0.00 -9.32 -29.75
N TYR A 206 0.36 -9.74 -28.54
CA TYR A 206 -0.51 -9.77 -27.36
C TYR A 206 0.19 -9.20 -26.14
N LEU A 207 -0.58 -8.59 -25.25
CA LEU A 207 -0.16 -8.06 -23.97
C LEU A 207 -0.95 -8.75 -22.87
N LEU A 208 -0.26 -9.48 -22.00
CA LEU A 208 -0.83 -10.01 -20.77
C LEU A 208 -0.47 -9.06 -19.62
N ARG A 209 -1.47 -8.60 -18.87
CA ARG A 209 -1.29 -7.75 -17.70
C ARG A 209 -1.86 -8.45 -16.48
N VAL A 210 -1.06 -8.54 -15.42
CA VAL A 210 -1.48 -9.19 -14.17
C VAL A 210 -1.20 -8.27 -12.99
N LYS A 211 -2.12 -8.28 -12.03
CA LYS A 211 -1.99 -7.61 -10.74
C LYS A 211 -2.54 -8.53 -9.65
N ALA A 212 -1.80 -8.66 -8.57
CA ALA A 212 -2.24 -9.32 -7.36
C ALA A 212 -2.48 -8.27 -6.26
N LYS A 213 -3.61 -8.38 -5.58
CA LYS A 213 -3.96 -7.66 -4.36
C LYS A 213 -3.98 -8.65 -3.21
N LEU A 214 -3.20 -8.35 -2.18
CA LEU A 214 -2.95 -9.28 -1.09
C LEU A 214 -3.74 -8.81 0.14
N ALA A 215 -4.32 -9.79 0.85
CA ALA A 215 -5.21 -9.58 1.99
C ALA A 215 -6.40 -8.62 1.71
N GLU A 216 -7.19 -8.97 0.69
CA GLU A 216 -8.46 -8.30 0.44
C GLU A 216 -9.43 -8.47 1.63
N LYS A 217 -10.13 -7.37 1.95
CA LYS A 217 -10.98 -7.21 3.14
C LYS A 217 -12.23 -8.07 3.07
N THR A 218 -12.12 -9.37 3.32
CA THR A 218 -13.28 -10.20 3.65
C THR A 218 -13.33 -10.39 5.16
N LEU A 219 -13.71 -9.32 5.86
CA LEU A 219 -14.19 -9.39 7.24
C LEU A 219 -15.49 -10.22 7.24
N PRO A 220 -15.56 -11.40 7.85
CA PRO A 220 -16.83 -12.00 8.18
C PRO A 220 -17.60 -11.03 9.08
N LEU A 221 -18.91 -10.86 8.86
CA LEU A 221 -19.78 -9.91 9.57
C LEU A 221 -19.72 -10.00 11.11
N TYR A 222 -19.13 -11.06 11.67
CA TYR A 222 -19.00 -11.26 13.12
C TYR A 222 -17.78 -10.58 13.77
N PHE A 223 -16.83 -10.04 13.01
CA PHE A 223 -15.65 -9.34 13.53
C PHE A 223 -15.78 -7.81 13.46
N HIS A 224 -16.85 -7.25 14.03
CA HIS A 224 -16.99 -5.80 14.22
C HIS A 224 -16.10 -5.22 15.35
N TYR A 225 -15.11 -5.98 15.84
CA TYR A 225 -14.24 -5.57 16.94
C TYR A 225 -12.78 -5.38 16.48
N VAL A 226 -12.37 -4.11 16.44
CA VAL A 226 -11.02 -3.57 16.70
C VAL A 226 -9.82 -4.49 16.43
N ILE A 227 -9.23 -4.36 15.24
CA ILE A 227 -7.84 -4.72 15.01
C ILE A 227 -7.17 -3.52 14.30
N PRO A 228 -6.23 -2.80 14.94
CA PRO A 228 -5.51 -1.67 14.31
C PRO A 228 -4.54 -2.11 13.19
N PHE A 229 -4.50 -3.40 12.88
CA PHE A 229 -3.55 -4.04 11.95
C PHE A 229 -4.13 -4.28 10.54
N TRP A 230 -5.45 -4.12 10.35
CA TRP A 230 -6.13 -4.42 9.07
C TRP A 230 -5.73 -3.50 7.91
N SER A 231 -5.39 -2.23 8.19
CA SER A 231 -4.94 -1.31 7.14
C SER A 231 -3.48 -1.52 6.73
N LEU A 232 -2.72 -2.29 7.52
CA LEU A 232 -1.29 -2.56 7.27
C LEU A 232 -1.08 -3.76 6.33
N TRP A 233 -2.16 -4.49 5.99
CA TRP A 233 -2.10 -5.65 5.10
C TRP A 233 -2.71 -5.39 3.73
N ASP A 234 -3.26 -4.20 3.46
CA ASP A 234 -3.77 -3.81 2.14
C ASP A 234 -2.58 -3.41 1.26
N PHE A 235 -1.84 -4.40 0.76
CA PHE A 235 -0.75 -4.18 -0.20
C PHE A 235 -1.04 -4.87 -1.52
N GLU A 236 -0.72 -4.16 -2.58
CA GLU A 236 -1.02 -4.54 -3.94
C GLU A 236 0.27 -4.49 -4.75
N THR A 237 0.44 -5.46 -5.64
CA THR A 237 1.52 -5.42 -6.63
C THR A 237 1.22 -4.36 -7.68
N GLU A 238 2.25 -3.82 -8.31
CA GLU A 238 2.10 -3.04 -9.54
C GLU A 238 1.63 -3.95 -10.70
N TRP A 239 1.02 -3.34 -11.72
CA TRP A 239 0.67 -4.09 -12.93
C TRP A 239 1.92 -4.62 -13.62
N TYR A 240 2.07 -5.95 -13.66
CA TYR A 240 3.12 -6.61 -14.41
C TYR A 240 2.63 -6.94 -15.82
N THR A 241 3.43 -6.62 -16.85
CA THR A 241 3.03 -6.78 -18.25
C THR A 241 4.05 -7.62 -19.01
N VAL A 242 3.57 -8.64 -19.73
CA VAL A 242 4.37 -9.44 -20.65
C VAL A 242 3.78 -9.32 -22.05
N GLU A 243 4.65 -9.02 -23.03
CA GLU A 243 4.30 -9.04 -24.44
C GLU A 243 4.71 -10.38 -25.06
N PHE A 244 3.83 -10.98 -25.84
CA PHE A 244 4.13 -12.22 -26.57
C PHE A 244 3.46 -12.23 -27.95
N ARG A 245 3.90 -13.14 -28.82
CA ARG A 245 3.27 -13.42 -30.10
C ARG A 245 2.75 -14.85 -30.11
N TYR A 246 1.59 -15.04 -30.70
CA TYR A 246 0.94 -16.32 -30.94
C TYR A 246 0.50 -16.35 -32.39
#